data_AF-A0AAJ1PVL3-F1
#
_entry.id   AF-A0AAJ1PVL3-F1
#
_cell.length_a   1.000
_cell.length_b   1.000
_cell.length_c   1.000
_cell.angle_alpha   90.00
_cell.angle_beta   90.00
_cell.angle_gamma   90.00
#
_symmetry.space_group_name_H-M   'P 1'
#
loop_
_entity.id
_entity.type
_entity.pdbx_description
1 polymer ?
#
loop_
_entity_poly.entity_id
_entity_poly.type
_entity_poly.pdbx_seq_one_letter_code
_entity_poly.pdbx_strand_id
1 'polypeptide(L)'
;GIIPQLSASFLSTLIYRFDMNIRDATTLGLVGAGGIGAPLLFAINSYRWNQVGAILIALILLVFLVEAISTRLRQYLAYGHF
;
A
#
# COMPACT_ATOMS: atom_id res chain seq x y z
N GLY A 1 12.18 -13.55 28.08
CA GLY A 1 10.73 -13.26 28.13
C GLY A 1 10.21 -13.11 26.72
N ILE A 2 9.20 -13.87 26.33
CA ILE A 2 8.73 -14.09 24.94
C ILE A 2 7.74 -13.01 24.47
N ILE A 3 7.39 -12.09 25.37
CA ILE A 3 6.37 -11.05 25.20
C ILE A 3 6.79 -9.90 24.25
N PRO A 4 8.05 -9.43 24.22
CA PRO A 4 8.48 -8.38 23.29
C PRO A 4 8.48 -8.85 21.83
N GLN A 5 8.87 -10.11 21.56
CA GLN A 5 8.85 -10.68 20.21
C GLN A 5 7.44 -10.76 19.64
N LEU A 6 6.46 -11.18 20.45
CA LEU A 6 5.08 -11.32 19.97
C LEU A 6 4.46 -9.97 19.62
N SER A 7 4.65 -8.97 20.48
CA SER A 7 4.12 -7.61 20.26
C SER A 7 4.75 -6.91 19.05
N ALA A 8 6.06 -7.08 18.83
CA ALA A 8 6.74 -6.59 17.63
C ALA A 8 6.22 -7.28 16.35
N SER A 9 5.95 -8.59 16.42
CA SER A 9 5.41 -9.35 15.29
C SER A 9 3.94 -8.99 14.98
N PHE A 10 3.12 -8.76 16.01
CA PHE A 10 1.76 -8.25 15.85
C PHE A 10 1.73 -6.86 15.24
N LEU A 11 2.59 -5.94 15.71
CA LEU A 11 2.67 -4.60 15.15
C LEU A 11 3.15 -4.62 13.68
N SER A 12 4.14 -5.46 13.37
CA SER A 12 4.61 -5.68 12.00
C SER A 12 3.49 -6.20 11.09
N THR A 13 2.68 -7.14 11.59
CA THR A 13 1.54 -7.70 10.84
C THR A 13 0.42 -6.68 10.67
N LEU A 14 0.14 -5.86 11.69
CA LEU A 14 -0.86 -4.79 11.61
C LEU A 14 -0.45 -3.74 10.58
N ILE A 15 0.81 -3.30 10.60
CA ILE A 15 1.36 -2.36 9.61
C ILE A 15 1.27 -2.96 8.21
N TYR A 16 1.66 -4.23 8.04
CA TYR A 16 1.59 -4.93 6.76
C TYR A 16 0.15 -5.04 6.24
N ARG A 17 -0.82 -5.37 7.10
CA ARG A 17 -2.23 -5.46 6.69
C ARG A 17 -2.83 -4.10 6.39
N PHE A 18 -2.51 -3.06 7.16
CA PHE A 18 -2.99 -1.71 6.91
C PHE A 18 -2.49 -1.18 5.56
N ASP A 19 -1.22 -1.41 5.27
CA ASP A 19 -0.58 -1.10 4.00
C ASP A 19 -1.21 -1.84 2.81
N MET A 20 -1.44 -3.15 2.97
CA MET A 20 -2.11 -3.97 1.97
C MET A 20 -3.55 -3.50 1.70
N ASN A 21 -4.28 -3.10 2.74
CA ASN A 21 -5.63 -2.53 2.60
C ASN A 21 -5.62 -1.20 1.83
N ILE A 22 -4.59 -0.36 1.98
CA ILE A 22 -4.46 0.88 1.20
C ILE A 22 -4.20 0.57 -0.28
N ARG A 23 -3.35 -0.41 -0.59
CA ARG A 23 -3.10 -0.84 -1.98
C ARG A 23 -4.35 -1.45 -2.62
N ASP A 24 -5.07 -2.28 -1.89
CA ASP A 24 -6.33 -2.88 -2.37
C ASP A 24 -7.41 -1.81 -2.57
N ALA A 25 -7.57 -0.85 -1.65
CA ALA A 25 -8.51 0.26 -1.80
C ALA A 25 -8.20 1.16 -3.02
N THR A 26 -6.91 1.28 -3.33
CA THR A 26 -6.42 2.01 -4.50
C THR A 26 -6.73 1.25 -5.79
N THR A 27 -6.46 -0.05 -5.82
CA THR A 27 -6.74 -0.95 -6.95
C THR A 27 -8.25 -1.09 -7.21
N LEU A 28 -9.06 -1.22 -6.15
CA LEU A 28 -10.52 -1.20 -6.21
C LEU A 28 -11.07 0.13 -6.75
N GLY A 29 -10.43 1.24 -6.40
CA GLY A 29 -10.75 2.57 -6.96
C GLY A 29 -10.45 2.69 -8.46
N LEU A 30 -9.42 2.01 -8.96
CA LEU A 30 -9.09 1.96 -10.39
C LEU A 30 -10.08 1.13 -11.20
N VAL A 31 -10.61 0.03 -10.66
CA VAL A 31 -11.62 -0.82 -11.33
C VAL A 31 -13.06 -0.31 -11.17
N GLY A 32 -13.25 0.83 -10.51
CA GLY A 32 -14.56 1.49 -10.36
C GLY A 32 -15.46 0.93 -9.27
N ALA A 33 -14.94 0.09 -8.37
CA ALA A 33 -15.68 -0.41 -7.21
C ALA A 33 -15.92 0.67 -6.12
N GLY A 34 -15.30 1.86 -6.26
CA GLY A 34 -15.30 2.92 -5.25
C GLY A 34 -14.19 2.71 -4.21
N GLY A 35 -13.45 3.79 -3.87
CA GLY A 35 -12.29 3.73 -2.97
C GLY A 35 -11.36 4.94 -3.12
N ILE A 36 -10.17 4.90 -2.49
CA ILE A 36 -9.16 6.00 -2.53
C ILE A 36 -8.69 6.28 -3.97
N GLY A 37 -8.80 5.30 -4.88
CA GLY A 37 -8.49 5.46 -6.32
C GLY A 37 -9.63 6.03 -7.19
N ALA A 38 -10.83 6.26 -6.63
CA ALA A 38 -11.96 6.85 -7.36
C ALA A 38 -11.67 8.21 -8.05
N PRO A 39 -10.84 9.12 -7.48
CA PRO A 39 -10.49 10.38 -8.15
C PRO A 39 -9.83 10.20 -9.51
N LEU A 40 -9.13 9.08 -9.73
CA LEU A 40 -8.52 8.76 -11.02
C LEU A 40 -9.59 8.46 -12.07
N LEU A 41 -10.61 7.68 -11.69
CA LEU A 41 -11.74 7.38 -12.56
C LEU A 41 -12.54 8.64 -12.90
N PHE A 42 -12.74 9.53 -11.92
CA PHE A 42 -13.36 10.85 -12.17
C PHE A 42 -12.52 11.71 -13.11
N ALA A 43 -11.20 11.72 -12.98
CA ALA A 43 -10.30 12.46 -13.86
C ALA A 43 -10.32 11.93 -15.30
N ILE A 44 -10.37 10.59 -15.47
CA ILE A 44 -10.55 9.94 -16.78
C ILE A 44 -11.90 10.32 -17.40
N ASN A 45 -13.00 10.18 -16.65
CA ASN A 45 -14.34 10.54 -17.11
C ASN A 45 -14.48 12.03 -17.45
N SER A 46 -13.71 12.89 -16.78
CA SER A 46 -13.68 14.34 -17.05
C SER A 46 -12.73 14.73 -18.20
N TYR A 47 -12.09 13.77 -18.89
CA TYR A 47 -11.07 14.01 -19.93
C TYR A 47 -9.88 14.85 -19.45
N ARG A 48 -9.58 14.85 -18.16
CA ARG A 48 -8.50 15.66 -17.54
C ARG A 48 -7.21 14.87 -17.46
N TRP A 49 -6.61 14.61 -18.63
CA TRP A 49 -5.41 13.78 -18.79
C TRP A 49 -4.22 14.23 -17.95
N ASN A 50 -4.05 15.54 -17.72
CA ASN A 50 -2.99 16.06 -16.85
C ASN A 50 -3.13 15.56 -15.39
N GLN A 51 -4.37 15.45 -14.91
CA GLN A 51 -4.63 14.91 -13.58
C GLN A 51 -4.57 13.40 -13.51
N VAL A 52 -4.97 12.70 -14.57
CA VAL A 52 -4.77 11.26 -14.68
C VAL A 52 -3.29 10.91 -14.55
N GLY A 53 -2.41 11.64 -15.26
CA GLY A 53 -0.97 11.46 -15.17
C GLY A 53 -0.40 11.69 -13.77
N ALA A 54 -0.81 12.78 -13.11
CA ALA A 54 -0.37 13.08 -11.74
C ALA A 54 -0.80 11.99 -10.73
N ILE A 55 -2.04 11.51 -10.82
CA ILE A 55 -2.54 10.47 -9.93
C ILE A 55 -1.85 9.13 -10.22
N LEU A 56 -1.61 8.78 -11.48
CA LEU A 56 -0.86 7.56 -11.85
C LEU A 56 0.57 7.57 -11.29
N ILE A 57 1.29 8.68 -11.42
CA ILE A 57 2.65 8.80 -10.88
C ILE A 57 2.64 8.67 -9.36
N ALA A 58 1.71 9.34 -8.67
CA ALA A 58 1.56 9.22 -7.22
C ALA A 58 1.27 7.77 -6.78
N LEU A 59 0.46 7.05 -7.55
CA LEU A 59 0.10 5.66 -7.30
C LEU A 59 1.28 4.70 -7.49
N ILE A 60 2.07 4.91 -8.54
CA ILE A 60 3.32 4.16 -8.76
C ILE A 60 4.30 4.40 -7.61
N LEU A 61 4.51 5.65 -7.19
CA LEU A 61 5.38 5.97 -6.06
C LEU A 61 4.90 5.32 -4.76
N LEU A 62 3.60 5.36 -4.49
CA LEU A 62 2.99 4.71 -3.33
C LEU A 62 3.25 3.20 -3.35
N VAL A 63 2.96 2.54 -4.48
CA VAL A 63 3.16 1.10 -4.70
C VAL A 63 4.63 0.71 -4.48
N PHE A 64 5.56 1.53 -4.96
CA PHE A 64 6.99 1.31 -4.81
C PHE A 64 7.47 1.46 -3.36
N LEU A 65 6.95 2.47 -2.65
CA LEU A 65 7.27 2.72 -1.25
C LEU A 65 6.74 1.61 -0.34
N VAL A 66 5.53 1.13 -0.62
CA VAL A 66 4.92 -0.07 -0.04
C VAL A 66 5.80 -1.31 -0.25
N GLU A 67 6.23 -1.57 -1.49
CA GLU A 67 7.10 -2.72 -1.77
C GLU A 67 8.43 -2.64 -1.03
N ALA A 68 9.02 -1.44 -0.93
CA ALA A 68 10.25 -1.23 -0.17
C ALA A 68 10.06 -1.53 1.33
N ILE A 69 8.95 -1.08 1.93
CA ILE A 69 8.62 -1.33 3.34
C ILE A 69 8.34 -2.82 3.58
N SER A 70 7.52 -3.43 2.73
CA SER A 70 7.20 -4.87 2.76
C SER A 70 8.46 -5.72 2.65
N THR A 71 9.40 -5.35 1.78
CA THR A 71 10.67 -6.06 1.60
C THR A 71 11.58 -5.89 2.81
N ARG A 72 11.67 -4.68 3.38
CA ARG A 72 12.45 -4.44 4.61
C ARG A 72 11.91 -5.20 5.82
N LEU A 73 10.59 -5.24 6.00
CA LEU A 73 9.95 -6.03 7.06
C LEU A 73 10.21 -7.53 6.87
N ARG A 74 10.12 -8.02 5.63
CA ARG A 74 10.42 -9.42 5.29
C ARG A 74 11.88 -9.76 5.55
N GLN A 75 12.81 -8.87 5.22
CA GLN A 75 14.23 -9.04 5.54
C GLN A 75 14.50 -9.00 7.05
N TYR A 76 13.83 -8.13 7.80
CA TYR A 76 13.97 -8.05 9.25
C TYR A 76 13.44 -9.32 9.96
N LEU A 77 12.35 -9.90 9.43
CA LEU A 77 11.80 -11.17 9.90
C LEU A 77 12.63 -12.39 9.45
N ALA A 78 13.19 -12.37 8.24
CA ALA A 78 14.04 -13.45 7.72
C ALA A 78 15.45 -13.48 8.34
N TYR A 79 15.96 -12.33 8.82
CA TYR A 79 17.18 -12.25 9.64
C TYR A 79 16.94 -12.49 11.13
N GLY A 80 15.69 -12.79 11.54
CA GLY A 80 15.34 -13.26 12.88
C GLY A 80 15.90 -14.67 13.11
N HIS A 81 17.21 -14.72 13.40
CA HIS A 81 17.93 -15.90 13.83
C HIS A 81 17.21 -16.59 15.00
N PHE A 82 17.12 -17.92 14.88
CA PHE A 82 16.94 -18.86 15.99
C PHE A 82 17.83 -18.50 17.19
#